data_AF-A0A0K3BGG5-F1
#
_entry.id   AF-A0A0K3BGG5-F1
#
_cell.length_a   1.000
_cell.length_b   1.000
_cell.length_c   1.000
_cell.angle_alpha   90.00
_cell.angle_beta   90.00
_cell.angle_gamma   90.00
#
_symmetry.space_group_name_H-M   'P 1'
#
loop_
_entity.id
_entity.type
_entity.pdbx_description
1 polymer ?
#
loop_
_entity_poly.entity_id
_entity_poly.type
_entity_poly.pdbx_seq_one_letter_code
_entity_poly.pdbx_strand_id
1 'polypeptide(L)'
;MRWRLLGGNNRVLGVSVRGHADHGAAVRELDLLREEAGSARLDFERSLSGHWWWQLSVSDIPVARSAQGFARRIDADLAAKRFTRRVAEATLDSSVMVFQAGHRGRTANVVN
;
A
#
# COMPACT_ATOMS: atom_id res chain seq x y z
N MET A 1 -5.72 1.04 12.74
CA MET A 1 -5.46 1.91 11.57
C MET A 1 -4.70 1.15 10.50
N ARG A 2 -5.06 1.28 9.22
CA ARG A 2 -4.29 0.71 8.10
C ARG A 2 -4.03 1.80 7.08
N TRP A 3 -2.79 1.92 6.62
CA TRP A 3 -2.48 2.81 5.52
C TRP A 3 -2.76 2.12 4.19
N ARG A 4 -3.05 2.92 3.17
CA ARG A 4 -3.24 2.48 1.79
C ARG A 4 -2.51 3.44 0.86
N LEU A 5 -1.79 2.92 -0.12
CA LEU A 5 -1.13 3.76 -1.11
C LEU A 5 -2.08 4.00 -2.27
N LEU A 6 -2.35 5.28 -2.54
CA LEU A 6 -3.13 5.71 -3.69
C LEU A 6 -2.17 6.09 -4.82
N GLY A 7 -2.44 5.59 -6.03
CA GLY A 7 -1.79 6.08 -7.24
C GLY A 7 -2.42 7.38 -7.71
N GLY A 8 -1.75 8.07 -8.65
CA GLY A 8 -2.21 9.36 -9.22
C GLY A 8 -3.64 9.41 -9.79
N ASN A 9 -4.30 8.26 -10.02
CA ASN A 9 -5.71 8.18 -10.43
C ASN A 9 -6.66 7.85 -9.26
N ASN A 10 -6.27 8.15 -8.03
CA ASN A 10 -6.98 7.78 -6.80
C ASN A 10 -7.27 6.27 -6.66
N ARG A 11 -6.54 5.44 -7.41
CA ARG A 11 -6.66 3.97 -7.36
C ARG A 11 -5.77 3.45 -6.25
N VAL A 12 -6.32 2.59 -5.40
CA VAL A 12 -5.53 1.87 -4.39
C VAL A 12 -4.58 0.93 -5.09
N LEU A 13 -3.28 1.17 -4.93
CA LEU A 13 -2.22 0.33 -5.48
C LEU A 13 -1.93 -0.82 -4.52
N GLY A 14 -1.80 -0.52 -3.22
CA GLY A 14 -1.53 -1.51 -2.19
C GLY A 14 -2.07 -1.05 -0.84
N VAL A 15 -2.23 -2.02 0.07
CA VAL A 15 -2.70 -1.79 1.44
C VAL A 15 -1.72 -2.39 2.43
N SER A 16 -1.60 -1.78 3.61
CA SER A 16 -0.83 -2.38 4.69
C SER A 16 -1.41 -3.74 5.09
N VAL A 17 -0.55 -4.72 5.28
CA VAL A 17 -0.94 -6.05 5.80
C VAL A 17 -1.27 -5.93 7.29
N ARG A 18 -0.55 -5.07 8.03
CA ARG A 18 -0.70 -4.92 9.47
C ARG A 18 -1.69 -3.82 9.83
N GLY A 19 -2.50 -4.10 10.85
CA GLY A 19 -3.28 -3.09 11.54
C GLY A 19 -2.41 -2.42 12.60
N HIS A 20 -2.18 -1.13 12.45
CA HIS A 20 -1.47 -0.31 13.43
C HIS A 20 -2.42 0.16 14.52
N ALA A 21 -1.95 0.22 15.76
CA ALA A 21 -2.71 0.81 16.87
C ALA A 21 -2.95 2.30 16.61
N ASP A 22 -1.89 3.03 16.21
CA ASP A 22 -1.89 4.48 16.09
C ASP A 22 -1.37 4.98 14.73
N HIS A 23 -1.69 6.24 14.43
CA HIS A 23 -1.18 6.93 13.24
C HIS A 23 0.36 6.96 13.20
N GLY A 24 1.01 7.23 14.33
CA GLY A 24 2.47 7.28 14.42
C GLY A 24 3.14 5.93 14.10
N ALA A 25 2.50 4.82 14.46
CA ALA A 25 3.00 3.48 14.10
C ALA A 25 2.88 3.22 12.59
N ALA A 26 1.79 3.66 11.97
CA ALA A 26 1.62 3.57 10.52
C ALA A 26 2.63 4.42 9.74
N VAL A 27 2.96 5.62 10.24
CA VAL A 27 3.98 6.49 9.63
C VAL A 27 5.37 5.87 9.76
N ARG A 28 5.74 5.34 10.94
CA ARG A 28 7.03 4.66 11.15
C ARG A 28 7.21 3.44 10.25
N GLU A 29 6.16 2.63 10.06
CA GLU A 29 6.22 1.51 9.12
C GLU A 29 6.43 2.00 7.68
N LEU A 30 5.84 3.14 7.31
CA LEU A 30 6.02 3.73 5.99
C LEU A 30 7.43 4.29 5.78
N ASP A 31 8.01 4.95 6.80
CA ASP A 31 9.38 5.44 6.76
C ASP A 31 10.37 4.28 6.64
N LEU A 32 10.21 3.23 7.46
CA LEU A 32 11.00 2.01 7.35
C LEU A 32 10.85 1.36 5.98
N LEU A 33 9.62 1.29 5.46
CA LEU A 33 9.35 0.78 4.12
C LEU A 33 10.06 1.60 3.03
N ARG A 34 10.24 2.90 3.24
CA ARG A 34 10.90 3.80 2.29
C ARG A 34 12.42 3.62 2.32
N GLU A 35 12.99 3.53 3.51
CA GLU A 35 14.43 3.25 3.71
C GLU A 35 14.80 1.87 3.18
N GLU A 36 13.97 0.87 3.48
CA GLU A 36 14.18 -0.52 3.10
C GLU A 36 13.50 -0.89 1.77
N ALA A 37 12.99 0.09 1.01
CA ALA A 37 12.34 -0.16 -0.27
C ALA A 37 13.25 -0.91 -1.26
N GLY A 38 14.57 -0.68 -1.15
CA GLY A 38 15.59 -1.39 -1.93
C GLY A 38 15.78 -2.86 -1.53
N SER A 39 15.48 -3.20 -0.28
CA SER A 39 15.55 -4.57 0.28
C SER A 39 14.19 -5.29 0.23
N ALA A 40 13.17 -4.64 -0.33
CA ALA A 40 11.82 -5.17 -0.33
C ALA A 40 11.68 -6.35 -1.32
N ARG A 41 11.20 -7.48 -0.81
CA ARG A 41 10.94 -8.71 -1.54
C ARG A 41 9.50 -8.74 -2.03
N LEU A 42 9.32 -9.09 -3.30
CA LEU A 42 8.02 -9.28 -3.92
C LEU A 42 7.68 -10.76 -4.04
N ASP A 43 6.62 -11.17 -3.36
CA ASP A 43 6.07 -12.52 -3.40
C ASP A 43 4.76 -12.51 -4.18
N PHE A 44 4.55 -13.52 -5.03
CA PHE A 44 3.33 -13.65 -5.85
C PHE A 44 2.61 -14.94 -5.47
N GLU A 45 1.38 -14.81 -5.02
CA GLU A 45 0.52 -15.93 -4.65
C GLU A 45 -0.66 -16.04 -5.62
N ARG A 46 -0.97 -17.26 -6.03
CA ARG A 46 -2.20 -17.54 -6.78
C ARG A 46 -3.27 -18.02 -5.82
N SER A 47 -4.34 -17.23 -5.71
CA SER A 47 -5.53 -17.58 -4.92
C SER A 47 -6.28 -18.75 -5.56
N LEU A 48 -7.03 -19.49 -4.74
CA LEU A 48 -7.95 -20.55 -5.17
C LEU A 48 -8.99 -20.07 -6.20
N SER A 49 -9.31 -18.78 -6.18
CA SER A 49 -10.17 -18.11 -7.18
C SER A 49 -9.53 -17.99 -8.58
N GLY A 50 -8.26 -18.40 -8.73
CA GLY A 50 -7.50 -18.26 -9.97
C GLY A 50 -6.82 -16.89 -10.13
N HIS A 51 -7.06 -15.95 -9.22
CA HIS A 51 -6.45 -14.62 -9.23
C HIS A 51 -5.05 -14.61 -8.61
N TRP A 52 -4.18 -13.79 -9.17
CA TRP A 52 -2.84 -13.48 -8.71
C TRP A 52 -2.84 -12.31 -7.74
N TRP A 53 -2.18 -12.50 -6.62
CA TRP A 53 -1.97 -11.50 -5.58
C TRP A 53 -0.47 -11.33 -5.43
N TRP A 54 -0.05 -10.10 -5.17
CA TRP A 54 1.32 -9.81 -4.78
C TRP A 54 1.35 -9.36 -3.33
N GLN A 55 2.43 -9.71 -2.64
CA GLN A 55 2.76 -9.27 -1.30
C GLN A 55 4.18 -8.71 -1.32
N LEU A 56 4.37 -7.60 -0.63
CA LEU A 56 5.67 -7.00 -0.41
C LEU A 56 6.08 -7.29 1.04
N SER A 57 7.25 -7.88 1.17
CA SER A 57 7.87 -8.25 2.44
C SER A 57 9.19 -7.50 2.56
N VAL A 58 9.42 -6.80 3.66
CA VAL A 58 10.70 -6.13 3.94
C VAL A 58 11.34 -6.88 5.09
N SER A 59 12.57 -7.36 4.92
CA SER A 59 13.29 -8.12 5.95
C SER A 59 12.44 -9.27 6.52
N ASP A 60 11.83 -10.05 5.61
CA ASP A 60 10.89 -11.16 5.89
C ASP A 60 9.59 -10.79 6.63
N ILE A 61 9.34 -9.49 6.80
CA ILE A 61 8.12 -8.98 7.42
C ILE A 61 7.16 -8.50 6.33
N PRO A 62 5.94 -9.07 6.22
CA PRO A 62 4.95 -8.59 5.26
C PRO A 62 4.47 -7.20 5.66
N VAL A 63 4.72 -6.22 4.79
CA VAL A 63 4.43 -4.80 5.00
C VAL A 63 3.25 -4.34 4.16
N ALA A 64 3.17 -4.79 2.92
CA ALA A 64 2.12 -4.40 1.99
C ALA A 64 1.61 -5.59 1.18
N ARG A 65 0.35 -5.53 0.76
CA ARG A 65 -0.25 -6.49 -0.17
C ARG A 65 -1.04 -5.79 -1.24
N SER A 66 -1.28 -6.51 -2.32
CA SER A 66 -2.18 -6.07 -3.36
C SER A 66 -3.57 -5.78 -2.80
N ALA A 67 -4.14 -4.67 -3.25
CA ALA A 67 -5.52 -4.28 -2.94
C ALA A 67 -6.56 -5.13 -3.69
N GLN A 68 -6.17 -5.75 -4.81
CA GLN A 68 -7.05 -6.55 -5.66
C GLN A 68 -6.34 -7.78 -6.24
N GLY A 69 -7.12 -8.81 -6.57
CA GLY A 69 -6.64 -9.95 -7.33
C GLY A 69 -6.55 -9.62 -8.82
N PHE A 70 -5.47 -10.07 -9.46
CA PHE A 70 -5.23 -9.89 -10.89
C PHE A 70 -5.50 -11.18 -11.65
N ALA A 71 -5.99 -11.11 -12.89
CA ALA A 71 -6.19 -12.31 -13.70
C ALA A 71 -4.85 -12.96 -14.12
N ARG A 72 -3.76 -12.18 -14.24
CA ARG A 72 -2.46 -12.64 -14.72
C ARG A 72 -1.33 -12.27 -13.75
N ARG A 73 -0.31 -13.13 -13.68
CA ARG A 73 0.92 -12.87 -12.92
C ARG A 73 1.64 -11.60 -13.38
N ILE A 74 1.64 -11.33 -14.69
CA ILE A 74 2.28 -10.13 -15.25
C ILE A 74 1.61 -8.83 -14.80
N ASP A 75 0.29 -8.84 -14.62
CA ASP A 75 -0.45 -7.67 -14.13
C ASP A 75 -0.13 -7.42 -12.65
N ALA A 76 -0.03 -8.50 -11.86
CA ALA A 76 0.41 -8.43 -10.47
C ALA A 76 1.85 -7.91 -10.36
N ASP A 77 2.77 -8.39 -11.20
CA ASP A 77 4.17 -7.92 -11.26
C ASP A 77 4.26 -6.44 -11.65
N LEU A 78 3.50 -6.01 -12.66
CA LEU A 78 3.47 -4.62 -13.07
C LEU A 78 2.89 -3.72 -11.98
N ALA A 79 1.84 -4.17 -11.29
CA ALA A 79 1.26 -3.44 -10.16
C ALA A 79 2.24 -3.34 -8.98
N ALA A 80 2.94 -4.43 -8.66
CA ALA A 80 3.97 -4.47 -7.64
C ALA A 80 5.15 -3.54 -7.95
N LYS A 81 5.70 -3.59 -9.16
CA LYS A 81 6.78 -2.68 -9.60
C LYS A 81 6.36 -1.21 -9.53
N ARG A 82 5.13 -0.91 -9.95
CA ARG A 82 4.55 0.43 -9.82
C ARG A 82 4.44 0.85 -8.36
N PHE A 83 4.05 -0.06 -7.48
CA PHE A 83 3.98 0.19 -6.04
C PHE A 83 5.36 0.50 -5.47
N THR A 84 6.36 -0.36 -5.68
CA THR A 84 7.71 -0.15 -5.15
C THR A 84 8.32 1.15 -5.65
N ARG A 85 8.19 1.44 -6.95
CA ARG A 85 8.65 2.71 -7.53
C ARG A 85 7.93 3.91 -6.92
N ARG A 86 6.62 3.82 -6.71
CA ARG A 86 5.83 4.88 -6.08
C ARG A 86 6.11 5.03 -4.61
N VAL A 87 6.43 3.98 -3.87
CA VAL A 87 6.86 4.06 -2.46
C VAL A 87 8.19 4.81 -2.36
N ALA A 88 9.14 4.50 -3.25
CA ALA A 88 10.41 5.20 -3.31
C ALA A 88 10.28 6.67 -3.72
N GLU A 89 9.37 6.97 -4.67
CA GLU A 89 9.12 8.34 -5.17
C GLU A 89 8.13 9.14 -4.31
N ALA A 90 7.30 8.48 -3.50
CA ALA A 90 6.28 9.14 -2.70
C ALA A 90 6.95 9.95 -1.59
N THR A 91 6.96 11.26 -1.79
CA THR A 91 7.02 12.20 -0.68
C THR A 91 5.79 11.91 0.20
N LEU A 92 5.96 11.81 1.52
CA LEU A 92 4.84 11.77 2.47
C LEU A 92 4.05 13.07 2.30
N ASP A 93 3.21 13.16 1.29
CA ASP A 93 2.07 14.04 1.32
C ASP A 93 1.16 13.38 2.34
N SER A 94 1.28 13.86 3.58
CA SER A 94 0.58 13.39 4.78
C SER A 94 -0.93 13.57 4.68
N SER A 95 -1.50 13.59 3.47
CA SER A 95 -2.89 13.32 3.19
C SER A 95 -3.20 11.85 3.47
N VAL A 96 -3.00 11.47 4.73
CA VAL A 96 -3.57 10.27 5.33
C VAL A 96 -5.07 10.47 5.35
N MET A 97 -5.73 10.13 4.24
CA MET A 97 -7.17 10.00 4.23
C MET A 97 -7.52 8.72 5.01
N VAL A 98 -7.83 8.91 6.29
CA VAL A 98 -8.48 7.89 7.12
C VAL A 98 -9.87 7.65 6.53
N PHE A 99 -9.95 6.71 5.58
CA PHE A 99 -11.25 6.18 5.17
C PHE A 99 -11.72 5.25 6.28
N GLN A 100 -12.48 5.82 7.24
CA GLN A 100 -13.34 5.01 8.08
C GLN A 100 -14.24 4.17 7.18
N ALA A 101 -14.23 2.85 7.39
CA ALA A 101 -15.18 1.95 6.78
C ALA A 101 -16.58 2.31 7.30
N GLY A 102 -17.24 3.29 6.67
CA GLY A 102 -18.59 3.69 7.06
C GLY A 102 -19.06 5.09 6.72
N HIS A 103 -18.24 6.02 6.19
CA HIS A 103 -18.76 7.36 5.90
C HIS A 103 -18.28 7.96 4.58
N ARG A 104 -19.27 8.42 3.78
CA ARG A 104 -19.11 9.37 2.68
C ARG A 104 -18.52 10.67 3.27
N GLY A 105 -17.19 10.75 3.33
CA GLY A 105 -16.47 11.91 3.87
C GLY A 105 -16.18 12.92 2.77
N ARG A 106 -16.95 14.00 2.78
CA ARG A 106 -16.79 15.22 1.98
C ARG A 106 -15.46 15.91 2.34
N THR A 107 -14.72 16.36 1.34
CA THR A 107 -13.48 17.12 1.51
C THR A 107 -13.76 18.44 2.25
N ALA A 108 -13.10 18.67 3.37
CA ALA A 108 -12.98 19.98 3.99
C ALA A 108 -11.50 20.38 3.92
N ASN A 109 -11.17 21.24 2.95
CA ASN A 109 -9.96 22.03 2.97
C ASN A 109 -9.98 22.92 4.22
N VAL A 110 -8.95 22.85 5.04
CA VAL A 110 -8.62 23.93 5.97
C VAL A 110 -7.44 24.67 5.36
N VAL A 111 -7.74 25.83 4.79
CA VAL A 111 -6.78 26.90 4.52
C VAL A 111 -6.71 27.80 5.76
N ASN A 112 -5.48 28.21 6.04
CA ASN A 112 -4.99 29.07 7.13
C ASN A 112 -5.83 30.34 7.36
#